data_AF-A0A6B2MMV7-F1
#
_entry.id   AF-A0A6B2MMV7-F1
#
_cell.length_a   1.000
_cell.length_b   1.000
_cell.length_c   1.000
_cell.angle_alpha   90.00
_cell.angle_beta   90.00
_cell.angle_gamma   90.00
#
_symmetry.space_group_name_H-M   'P 1'
#
loop_
_entity.id
_entity.type
_entity.pdbx_description
1 polymer ?
#
loop_
_entity_poly.entity_id
_entity_poly.type
_entity_poly.pdbx_seq_one_letter_code
_entity_poly.pdbx_strand_id
1 'polypeptide(L)'
;MSSDSPRPVTLTDEPPTFDGAALQLRFVVEVDGVPHTCAITVEALEDHFGAKSALEADLRDAFENGRARIEAACADVLASGNHDVVLHSGYFRAPAGRARAGLFRSRRT
;
A
#
# COMPACT_ATOMS: atom_id res chain seq x y z
N MET A 1 17.25 23.77 7.80
CA MET A 1 15.77 23.73 7.85
C MET A 1 15.36 22.71 6.82
N SER A 2 15.14 21.45 7.22
CA SER A 2 14.67 20.42 6.30
C SER A 2 13.18 20.66 6.08
N SER A 3 12.82 21.25 4.95
CA SER A 3 11.43 21.20 4.50
C SER A 3 11.15 19.74 4.16
N ASP A 4 10.62 19.01 5.12
CA ASP A 4 9.96 17.72 4.90
C ASP A 4 8.65 18.01 4.17
N SER A 5 8.76 18.44 2.92
CA SER A 5 7.61 18.51 2.03
C SER A 5 7.16 17.07 1.80
N PRO A 6 5.87 16.73 2.04
CA PRO A 6 5.38 15.39 1.78
C PRO A 6 5.65 15.09 0.30
N ARG A 7 6.48 14.07 0.04
CA ARG A 7 6.80 13.67 -1.32
C ARG A 7 5.53 13.14 -1.96
N PRO A 8 5.06 13.70 -3.09
CA PRO A 8 3.87 13.20 -3.74
C PRO A 8 4.15 11.77 -4.21
N VAL A 9 3.25 10.86 -3.84
CA VAL A 9 3.25 9.48 -4.30
C VAL A 9 2.06 9.31 -5.22
N THR A 10 2.28 8.76 -6.40
CA THR A 10 1.24 8.57 -7.41
C THR A 10 1.27 7.13 -7.90
N LEU A 11 0.12 6.45 -7.88
CA LEU A 11 -0.03 5.14 -8.50
C LEU A 11 0.12 5.26 -10.01
N THR A 12 0.93 4.39 -10.60
CA THR A 12 1.02 4.29 -12.07
C THR A 12 -0.30 3.76 -12.66
N ASP A 13 -0.50 3.98 -13.95
CA ASP A 13 -1.61 3.38 -14.70
C ASP A 13 -1.38 1.88 -15.01
N GLU A 14 -0.22 1.31 -14.65
CA GLU A 14 0.03 -0.12 -14.75
C GLU A 14 -0.94 -0.89 -13.84
N PRO A 15 -1.67 -1.89 -14.37
CA PRO A 15 -2.63 -2.65 -13.57
C PRO A 15 -1.91 -3.48 -12.49
N PRO A 16 -2.47 -3.56 -11.26
CA PRO A 16 -1.86 -4.37 -10.23
C PRO A 16 -1.94 -5.87 -10.59
N THR A 17 -0.89 -6.60 -10.21
CA THR A 17 -0.75 -8.03 -10.48
C THR A 17 -0.98 -8.84 -9.20
N PHE A 18 -1.84 -9.86 -9.28
CA PHE A 18 -2.09 -10.74 -8.15
C PHE A 18 -1.00 -11.79 -7.98
N ASP A 19 -0.40 -11.79 -6.80
CA ASP A 19 0.51 -12.83 -6.33
C ASP A 19 -0.25 -13.75 -5.37
N GLY A 20 -0.76 -14.85 -5.91
CA GLY A 20 -1.52 -15.85 -5.14
C GLY A 20 -0.69 -16.63 -4.13
N ALA A 21 0.65 -16.69 -4.29
CA ALA A 21 1.51 -17.36 -3.32
C ALA A 21 1.71 -16.51 -2.07
N ALA A 22 1.81 -15.19 -2.23
CA ALA A 22 1.93 -14.23 -1.13
C ALA A 22 0.59 -13.69 -0.63
N LEU A 23 -0.52 -13.96 -1.33
CA LEU A 23 -1.85 -13.39 -1.11
C LEU A 23 -1.82 -11.85 -1.10
N GLN A 24 -1.25 -11.27 -2.16
CA GLN A 24 -1.03 -9.83 -2.30
C GLN A 24 -1.36 -9.35 -3.72
N LEU A 25 -1.84 -8.12 -3.87
CA LEU A 25 -1.76 -7.37 -5.12
C LEU A 25 -0.48 -6.54 -5.12
N ARG A 26 0.36 -6.73 -6.14
CA ARG A 26 1.58 -5.95 -6.39
C ARG A 26 1.26 -4.82 -7.36
N PHE A 27 1.78 -3.64 -7.09
CA PHE A 27 1.54 -2.43 -7.88
C PHE A 27 2.77 -1.51 -7.86
N VAL A 28 2.76 -0.49 -8.71
CA VAL A 28 3.84 0.49 -8.80
C VAL A 28 3.32 1.87 -8.41
N VAL A 29 4.10 2.57 -7.59
CA VAL A 29 3.95 3.99 -7.34
C VAL A 29 5.17 4.74 -7.84
N GLU A 30 5.00 5.97 -8.29
CA GLU A 30 6.08 6.89 -8.57
C GLU A 30 6.26 7.87 -7.40
N VAL A 31 7.51 8.09 -7.01
CA VAL A 31 7.92 9.11 -6.05
C VAL A 31 9.04 9.92 -6.68
N ASP A 32 8.82 11.21 -6.88
CA ASP A 32 9.78 12.10 -7.57
C ASP A 32 10.26 11.54 -8.93
N GLY A 33 9.37 10.86 -9.66
CA GLY A 33 9.67 10.23 -10.96
C GLY A 33 10.45 8.91 -10.87
N VAL A 34 10.64 8.36 -9.67
CA VAL A 34 11.26 7.05 -9.44
C VAL A 34 10.17 6.01 -9.16
N PRO A 35 10.09 4.92 -9.94
CA PRO A 35 9.12 3.86 -9.68
C PRO A 35 9.54 2.98 -8.50
N HIS A 36 8.59 2.68 -7.63
CA HIS A 36 8.72 1.79 -6.49
C HIS A 36 7.65 0.69 -6.55
N THR A 37 8.08 -0.56 -6.47
CA THR A 37 7.15 -1.69 -6.31
C THR A 37 6.64 -1.73 -4.88
N CYS A 38 5.32 -1.80 -4.74
CA CYS A 38 4.63 -1.96 -3.48
C CYS A 38 3.66 -3.13 -3.57
N ALA A 39 3.17 -3.59 -2.42
CA ALA A 39 2.14 -4.61 -2.34
C ALA A 39 1.09 -4.25 -1.31
N ILE A 40 -0.12 -4.76 -1.49
CA ILE A 40 -1.21 -4.71 -0.50
C ILE A 40 -1.77 -6.11 -0.33
N THR A 41 -1.97 -6.55 0.91
CA THR A 41 -2.51 -7.89 1.19
C THR A 41 -3.98 -8.01 0.84
N VAL A 42 -4.39 -9.22 0.44
CA VAL A 42 -5.82 -9.58 0.26
C VAL A 42 -6.64 -9.21 1.51
N GLU A 43 -6.18 -9.56 2.71
CA GLU A 43 -6.85 -9.21 3.98
C GLU A 43 -7.13 -7.71 4.09
N ALA A 44 -6.18 -6.85 3.71
CA ALA A 44 -6.38 -5.40 3.77
C ALA A 44 -7.47 -4.94 2.79
N LEU A 45 -7.47 -5.49 1.57
CA LEU A 45 -8.46 -5.17 0.54
C LEU A 45 -9.88 -5.57 0.96
N GLU A 46 -10.02 -6.73 1.60
CA GLU A 46 -11.30 -7.21 2.15
C GLU A 46 -11.75 -6.35 3.34
N ASP A 47 -10.88 -6.14 4.33
CA ASP A 47 -11.21 -5.44 5.57
C ASP A 47 -11.53 -3.94 5.36
N HIS A 48 -10.84 -3.28 4.41
CA HIS A 48 -10.80 -1.81 4.35
C HIS A 48 -11.21 -1.19 3.02
N PHE A 49 -11.23 -1.98 1.95
CA PHE A 49 -11.47 -1.48 0.59
C PHE A 49 -12.64 -2.17 -0.10
N GLY A 50 -13.32 -3.09 0.60
CA GLY A 50 -14.57 -3.68 0.15
C GLY A 50 -14.40 -4.76 -0.92
N ALA A 51 -13.25 -5.43 -0.99
CA ALA A 51 -13.12 -6.64 -1.81
C ALA A 51 -14.16 -7.67 -1.35
N LYS A 52 -14.94 -8.19 -2.31
CA LYS A 52 -16.04 -9.13 -2.03
C LYS A 52 -15.54 -10.58 -1.88
N SER A 53 -14.35 -10.86 -2.40
CA SER A 53 -13.69 -12.15 -2.31
C SER A 53 -12.19 -12.01 -2.61
N ALA A 54 -11.43 -13.09 -2.39
CA ALA A 54 -10.04 -13.22 -2.79
C ALA A 54 -9.83 -13.48 -4.30
N LEU A 55 -10.86 -13.32 -5.14
CA LEU A 55 -10.72 -13.40 -6.60
C LEU A 55 -10.07 -12.12 -7.14
N GLU A 56 -9.13 -12.27 -8.08
CA GLU A 56 -8.33 -11.15 -8.62
C GLU A 56 -9.17 -9.98 -9.14
N ALA A 57 -10.33 -10.23 -9.75
CA ALA A 57 -11.23 -9.17 -10.22
C ALA A 57 -11.78 -8.32 -9.06
N ASP A 58 -12.30 -8.95 -8.00
CA ASP A 58 -12.83 -8.24 -6.82
C ASP A 58 -11.72 -7.47 -6.09
N LEU A 59 -10.51 -8.02 -6.06
CA LEU A 59 -9.34 -7.38 -5.47
C LEU A 59 -8.92 -6.14 -6.26
N ARG A 60 -8.93 -6.22 -7.59
CA ARG A 60 -8.65 -5.07 -8.47
C ARG A 60 -9.70 -3.98 -8.31
N ASP A 61 -10.98 -4.32 -8.29
CA ASP A 61 -12.05 -3.35 -8.09
C ASP A 61 -11.91 -2.63 -6.73
N ALA A 62 -11.60 -3.36 -5.66
CA ALA A 62 -11.34 -2.78 -4.34
C ALA A 62 -10.10 -1.87 -4.34
N PHE A 63 -9.03 -2.28 -5.03
CA PHE A 63 -7.82 -1.47 -5.20
C PHE A 63 -8.13 -0.16 -5.91
N GLU A 64 -8.87 -0.20 -7.03
CA GLU A 64 -9.24 0.98 -7.81
C GLU A 64 -10.12 1.95 -6.98
N ASN A 65 -11.10 1.43 -6.25
CA ASN A 65 -11.91 2.23 -5.34
C ASN A 65 -11.08 2.86 -4.19
N GLY A 66 -9.96 2.23 -3.84
CA GLY A 66 -9.07 2.59 -2.74
C GLY A 66 -7.87 3.46 -3.11
N ARG A 67 -7.62 3.76 -4.39
CA ARG A 67 -6.36 4.34 -4.90
C ARG A 67 -5.80 5.46 -4.03
N ALA A 68 -6.59 6.52 -3.79
CA ALA A 68 -6.12 7.69 -3.05
C ALA A 68 -5.70 7.38 -1.61
N ARG A 69 -6.38 6.45 -0.94
CA ARG A 69 -6.04 6.03 0.43
C ARG A 69 -4.82 5.11 0.46
N ILE A 70 -4.64 4.29 -0.58
CA ILE A 70 -3.46 3.44 -0.78
C ILE A 70 -2.23 4.31 -1.06
N GLU A 71 -2.33 5.32 -1.92
CA GLU A 71 -1.26 6.29 -2.20
C GLU A 71 -0.80 7.00 -0.92
N ALA A 72 -1.74 7.50 -0.12
CA ALA A 72 -1.42 8.14 1.15
C ALA A 72 -0.67 7.20 2.11
N ALA A 73 -1.08 5.93 2.19
CA ALA A 73 -0.38 4.94 3.00
C ALA A 73 1.03 4.63 2.46
N CYS A 74 1.21 4.55 1.14
CA CYS A 74 2.53 4.42 0.53
C CYS A 74 3.42 5.62 0.84
N ALA A 75 2.89 6.85 0.77
CA ALA A 75 3.63 8.07 1.11
C ALA A 75 4.15 8.03 2.55
N ASP A 76 3.30 7.65 3.51
CA ASP A 76 3.67 7.54 4.92
C ASP A 76 4.78 6.50 5.14
N VAL A 77 4.69 5.33 4.49
CA VAL A 77 5.70 4.26 4.63
C VAL A 77 7.01 4.64 3.93
N LEU A 78 6.97 5.17 2.71
CA LEU A 78 8.15 5.53 1.94
C LEU A 78 8.91 6.70 2.58
N ALA A 79 8.20 7.65 3.21
CA ALA A 79 8.82 8.73 3.99
C ALA A 79 9.69 8.22 5.15
N SER A 80 9.41 7.02 5.68
CA SER A 80 10.22 6.40 6.74
C SER A 80 11.54 5.78 6.23
N GLY A 81 11.79 5.79 4.92
CA GLY A 81 12.96 5.18 4.28
C GLY A 81 12.85 3.66 4.08
N ASN A 82 11.67 3.08 4.32
CA ASN A 82 11.40 1.69 3.97
C ASN A 82 11.07 1.60 2.47
N HIS A 83 11.86 0.81 1.73
CA HIS A 83 11.71 0.65 0.28
C HIS A 83 10.92 -0.61 -0.10
N ASP A 84 10.65 -1.49 0.88
CA ASP A 84 9.83 -2.69 0.71
C ASP A 84 8.48 -2.46 1.39
N VAL A 85 7.51 -1.97 0.61
CA VAL A 85 6.20 -1.55 1.11
C VAL A 85 5.21 -2.68 0.92
N VAL A 86 4.81 -3.30 2.02
CA VAL A 86 3.65 -4.19 2.07
C VAL A 86 2.59 -3.60 2.99
N LEU A 87 1.46 -3.20 2.43
CA LEU A 87 0.33 -2.64 3.14
C LEU A 87 -0.56 -3.77 3.68
N HIS A 88 -0.52 -3.97 4.98
CA HIS A 88 -1.39 -4.86 5.73
C HIS A 88 -2.61 -4.13 6.30
N SER A 89 -3.64 -4.88 6.71
CA SER A 89 -4.87 -4.34 7.32
C SER A 89 -4.56 -3.38 8.49
N GLY A 90 -3.51 -3.65 9.27
CA GLY A 90 -3.07 -2.80 10.38
C GLY A 90 -2.79 -1.33 10.04
N TYR A 91 -2.33 -1.01 8.82
CA TYR A 91 -2.09 0.38 8.39
C TYR A 91 -3.40 1.19 8.30
N PHE A 92 -4.53 0.52 8.17
CA PHE A 92 -5.82 1.13 7.88
C PHE A 92 -6.79 1.13 9.07
N ARG A 93 -6.39 0.54 10.22
CA ARG A 93 -7.26 0.39 11.40
C ARG A 93 -7.49 1.67 12.20
N ALA A 94 -6.64 2.68 12.07
CA ALA A 94 -6.83 3.93 12.80
C ALA A 94 -7.66 4.94 12.00
N PRO A 95 -8.61 5.65 12.63
CA PRO A 95 -9.24 6.81 12.01
C PRO A 95 -8.17 7.87 11.74
N ALA A 96 -8.32 8.64 10.65
CA ALA A 96 -7.39 9.68 10.21
C ALA A 96 -7.04 10.63 11.37
N GLY A 97 -5.94 10.34 12.04
CA GLY A 97 -5.65 10.84 13.39
C GLY A 97 -4.45 10.14 13.99
N ARG A 98 -3.32 10.19 13.27
CA ARG A 98 -1.98 9.75 13.72
C ARG A 98 -1.90 8.29 14.22
N ALA A 99 -1.81 7.33 13.31
CA ALA A 99 -1.26 6.02 13.66
C ALA A 99 0.24 5.97 13.36
N ARG A 100 1.03 5.82 14.42
CA ARG A 100 2.46 5.59 14.34
C ARG A 100 2.73 4.23 13.69
N ALA A 101 3.70 4.21 12.78
CA ALA A 101 4.25 3.03 12.13
C ALA A 101 4.49 1.88 13.14
N GLY A 102 3.66 0.85 13.04
CA GLY A 102 3.92 -0.45 13.65
C GLY A 102 5.03 -1.15 12.86
N LEU A 103 6.27 -0.93 13.30
CA LEU A 103 7.47 -1.54 12.73
C LEU A 103 7.41 -3.07 12.88
N PHE A 104 6.94 -3.79 11.87
CA PHE A 104 7.09 -5.24 11.82
C PHE A 104 8.50 -5.57 11.29
N ARG A 105 9.38 -5.99 12.18
CA ARG A 105 10.71 -6.52 11.81
C ARG A 105 10.54 -7.88 11.14
N SER A 106 10.89 -7.98 9.85
CA SER A 106 11.11 -9.27 9.20
C SER A 106 12.18 -10.06 9.96
N ARG A 107 11.83 -11.23 10.46
CA ARG A 107 12.79 -12.22 10.94
C ARG A 107 13.47 -12.83 9.72
N ARG A 108 14.79 -12.58 9.59
CA ARG A 108 15.66 -13.33 8.69
C ARG A 108 16.01 -14.65 9.39
N THR A 109 15.76 -15.78 8.73
CA THR A 109 16.40 -17.08 8.99
C THR A 109 17.44 -17.34 7.92
#